data_AF-A0A498GFQ5-F1
#
_entry.id   AF-A0A498GFQ5-F1
#
_cell.length_a   1.000
_cell.length_b   1.000
_cell.length_c   1.000
_cell.angle_alpha   90.00
_cell.angle_beta   90.00
_cell.angle_gamma   90.00
#
_symmetry.space_group_name_H-M   'P 1'
#
loop_
_entity.id
_entity.type
_entity.pdbx_description
1 polymer ?
#
loop_
_entity_poly.entity_id
_entity_poly.type
_entity_poly.pdbx_seq_one_letter_code
_entity_poly.pdbx_strand_id
1 'polypeptide(L)'
;MDVHVQGGPAEPFLGAKDLFSTEHDLKRPVTVRVREDPDERTRVSHSDDAHRLTISRQAATSAMSRELALHEYAHMHHHERGHPSHTQSTREAIYLALAGRSVEQRKLTHCYQIANHMKDVYADDIWMPVVPGDKLVPFLEASLAAAVADRPGDPPTWDRSTSSNRVRQPGEPAARLTPAADPDITAVNAAFALALCERHNLVETDHRLYDLAHAAAQDAESVDLAEFKRHFAALSPEPDESEFRKALVDVTRAYAGGGGRAAD
;
A
#
# COMPACT_ATOMS: atom_id res chain seq x y z
N MET A 1 2.45 -3.49 -24.96
CA MET A 1 2.43 -2.39 -23.98
C MET A 1 3.05 -1.13 -24.59
N ASP A 2 2.42 0.02 -24.39
CA ASP A 2 2.92 1.34 -24.85
C ASP A 2 3.14 2.27 -23.65
N VAL A 3 4.32 2.87 -23.53
CA VAL A 3 4.73 3.66 -22.36
C VAL A 3 5.41 4.96 -22.79
N HIS A 4 4.87 6.08 -22.30
CA HIS A 4 5.38 7.43 -22.53
C HIS A 4 5.78 8.08 -21.21
N VAL A 5 6.99 8.61 -21.12
CA VAL A 5 7.50 9.25 -19.88
C VAL A 5 7.63 10.76 -20.06
N GLN A 6 7.17 11.52 -19.06
CA GLN A 6 7.18 12.98 -19.06
C GLN A 6 7.85 13.52 -17.79
N GLY A 7 8.81 14.43 -17.95
CA GLY A 7 9.37 15.24 -16.85
C GLY A 7 10.45 14.56 -15.99
N GLY A 8 11.00 13.41 -16.39
CA GLY A 8 12.02 12.70 -15.63
C GLY A 8 12.71 11.58 -16.42
N PRO A 9 13.54 10.74 -15.75
CA PRO A 9 14.29 9.68 -16.41
C PRO A 9 13.35 8.64 -17.01
N ALA A 10 13.52 8.31 -18.30
CA ALA A 10 12.68 7.32 -18.96
C ALA A 10 13.15 5.87 -18.72
N GLU A 11 14.45 5.67 -18.54
CA GLU A 11 15.09 4.35 -18.49
C GLU A 11 14.46 3.39 -17.46
N PRO A 12 14.17 3.77 -16.19
CA PRO A 12 13.58 2.83 -15.24
C PRO A 12 12.20 2.32 -15.67
N PHE A 13 11.37 3.19 -16.26
CA PHE A 13 10.01 2.86 -16.68
C PHE A 13 9.99 2.03 -17.97
N LEU A 14 10.87 2.35 -18.92
CA LEU A 14 11.02 1.55 -20.14
C LEU A 14 11.64 0.18 -19.84
N GLY A 15 12.62 0.11 -18.93
CA GLY A 15 13.15 -1.17 -18.46
C GLY A 15 12.12 -2.00 -17.70
N ALA A 16 11.27 -1.38 -16.88
CA ALA A 16 10.15 -2.06 -16.23
C ALA A 16 9.14 -2.58 -17.26
N LYS A 17 8.84 -1.79 -18.30
CA LYS A 17 7.97 -2.22 -19.41
C LYS A 17 8.54 -3.45 -20.10
N ASP A 18 9.82 -3.45 -20.44
CA ASP A 18 10.46 -4.56 -21.16
C ASP A 18 10.42 -5.86 -20.33
N LEU A 19 10.64 -5.77 -19.01
CA LEU A 19 10.52 -6.89 -18.08
C LEU A 19 9.06 -7.34 -17.91
N PHE A 20 8.13 -6.42 -17.67
CA PHE A 20 6.72 -6.75 -17.51
C PHE A 20 6.16 -7.44 -18.75
N SER A 21 6.60 -6.99 -19.94
CA SER A 21 6.17 -7.50 -21.24
C SER A 21 6.63 -8.93 -21.54
N THR A 22 7.47 -9.56 -20.70
CA THR A 22 7.85 -10.96 -20.87
C THR A 22 6.72 -11.92 -20.48
N GLU A 23 5.88 -11.52 -19.53
CA GLU A 23 4.80 -12.37 -18.98
C GLU A 23 3.41 -11.72 -19.06
N HIS A 24 3.35 -10.39 -19.05
CA HIS A 24 2.11 -9.63 -18.97
C HIS A 24 2.05 -8.53 -20.03
N ASP A 25 0.85 -8.02 -20.31
CA ASP A 25 0.68 -6.88 -21.20
C ASP A 25 -0.40 -5.93 -20.65
N LEU A 26 -0.33 -4.67 -21.09
CA LEU A 26 -1.36 -3.65 -20.91
C LEU A 26 -1.85 -3.22 -22.29
N LYS A 27 -3.16 -3.30 -22.48
CA LYS A 27 -3.82 -2.89 -23.73
C LYS A 27 -3.87 -1.38 -23.86
N ARG A 28 -4.09 -0.67 -22.76
CA ARG A 28 -4.17 0.80 -22.77
C ARG A 28 -2.76 1.39 -22.64
N PRO A 29 -2.45 2.48 -23.37
CA PRO A 29 -1.17 3.17 -23.22
C PRO A 29 -1.00 3.74 -21.81
N VAL A 30 0.25 3.76 -21.35
CA VAL A 30 0.62 4.30 -20.04
C VAL A 30 1.38 5.61 -20.22
N THR A 31 0.92 6.67 -19.55
CA THR A 31 1.68 7.91 -19.39
C THR A 31 2.27 7.99 -17.99
N VAL A 32 3.59 8.01 -17.89
CA VAL A 32 4.33 8.29 -16.66
C VAL A 32 4.57 9.78 -16.55
N ARG A 33 4.13 10.40 -15.45
CA ARG A 33 4.28 11.82 -15.15
C ARG A 33 5.11 12.01 -13.90
N VAL A 34 6.36 12.41 -14.09
CA VAL A 34 7.28 12.73 -13.01
C VAL A 34 7.00 14.15 -12.50
N ARG A 35 6.88 14.31 -11.18
CA ARG A 35 6.58 15.58 -10.51
C ARG A 35 7.77 16.09 -9.72
N GLU A 36 7.94 17.41 -9.68
CA GLU A 36 9.02 18.05 -8.90
C GLU A 36 8.87 17.86 -7.40
N ASP A 37 7.64 17.86 -6.92
CA ASP A 37 7.30 17.74 -5.51
C ASP A 37 7.84 16.40 -4.96
N PRO A 38 8.80 16.41 -4.03
CA PRO A 38 9.36 15.19 -3.45
C PRO A 38 8.29 14.39 -2.70
N ASP A 39 7.26 15.07 -2.18
CA ASP A 39 6.16 14.47 -1.44
C ASP A 39 5.02 13.99 -2.37
N GLU A 40 5.15 14.16 -3.70
CA GLU A 40 4.18 13.59 -4.63
C GLU A 40 4.20 12.07 -4.52
N ARG A 41 3.02 11.52 -4.25
CA ARG A 41 2.84 10.08 -4.11
C ARG A 41 2.91 9.37 -5.45
N THR A 42 3.58 8.23 -5.46
CA THR A 42 3.42 7.23 -6.52
C THR A 42 1.97 6.75 -6.51
N ARG A 43 1.28 6.90 -7.64
CA ARG A 43 -0.11 6.46 -7.81
C ARG A 43 -0.46 6.25 -9.27
N VAL A 44 -1.44 5.39 -9.49
CA VAL A 44 -2.07 5.20 -10.79
C VAL A 44 -3.47 5.79 -10.83
N SER A 45 -3.82 6.32 -12.01
CA SER A 45 -5.19 6.68 -12.36
C SER A 45 -5.52 6.09 -13.73
N HIS A 46 -6.80 5.77 -13.94
CA HIS A 46 -7.29 5.12 -15.14
C HIS A 46 -8.33 6.02 -15.82
N SER A 47 -8.27 6.12 -17.15
CA SER A 47 -9.37 6.55 -18.00
C SER A 47 -9.82 5.38 -18.87
N ASP A 48 -10.90 5.56 -19.63
CA ASP A 48 -11.41 4.54 -20.55
C ASP A 48 -10.37 4.14 -21.60
N ASP A 49 -9.48 5.06 -21.97
CA ASP A 49 -8.52 4.96 -23.07
C ASP A 49 -7.05 4.84 -22.63
N ALA A 50 -6.69 5.19 -21.39
CA ALA A 50 -5.29 5.26 -20.97
C ALA A 50 -5.09 5.03 -19.46
N HIS A 51 -3.86 4.68 -19.09
CA HIS A 51 -3.39 4.70 -17.71
C HIS A 51 -2.43 5.86 -17.48
N ARG A 52 -2.37 6.33 -16.24
CA ARG A 52 -1.43 7.37 -15.84
C ARG A 52 -0.78 7.03 -14.52
N LEU A 53 0.53 6.84 -14.54
CA LEU A 53 1.39 6.75 -13.38
C LEU A 53 1.90 8.15 -13.04
N THR A 54 1.62 8.64 -11.83
CA THR A 54 2.22 9.86 -11.29
C THR A 54 3.22 9.47 -10.21
N ILE A 55 4.41 10.08 -10.21
CA ILE A 55 5.51 9.72 -9.30
C ILE A 55 6.37 10.96 -9.02
N SER A 56 6.88 11.12 -7.79
CA SER A 56 7.82 12.20 -7.49
C SER A 56 9.16 12.00 -8.21
N ARG A 57 9.88 13.09 -8.45
CA ARG A 57 11.24 13.05 -9.01
C ARG A 57 12.16 12.21 -8.14
N GLN A 58 12.04 12.35 -6.82
CA GLN A 58 12.83 11.59 -5.85
C GLN A 58 12.64 10.08 -6.05
N ALA A 59 11.40 9.60 -6.11
CA ALA A 59 11.09 8.20 -6.34
C ALA A 59 11.51 7.74 -7.75
N ALA A 60 11.27 8.56 -8.77
CA ALA A 60 11.63 8.27 -10.17
C ALA A 60 13.14 8.12 -10.40
N THR A 61 13.97 8.78 -9.58
CA THR A 61 15.43 8.67 -9.63
C THR A 61 16.02 7.68 -8.61
N SER A 62 15.19 7.03 -7.80
CA SER A 62 15.64 6.10 -6.76
C SER A 62 16.10 4.76 -7.34
N ALA A 63 16.88 4.00 -6.55
CA ALA A 63 17.28 2.64 -6.90
C ALA A 63 16.09 1.66 -7.06
N MET A 64 14.93 2.03 -6.49
CA MET A 64 13.66 1.29 -6.55
C MET A 64 12.75 1.73 -7.70
N SER A 65 13.13 2.74 -8.50
CA SER A 65 12.25 3.34 -9.51
C SER A 65 11.65 2.32 -10.49
N ARG A 66 12.44 1.33 -10.91
CA ARG A 66 11.99 0.25 -11.81
C ARG A 66 11.01 -0.69 -11.11
N GLU A 67 11.32 -1.10 -9.88
CA GLU A 67 10.48 -1.98 -9.07
C GLU A 67 9.14 -1.30 -8.70
N LEU A 68 9.17 0.02 -8.43
CA LEU A 68 7.95 0.83 -8.28
C LEU A 68 7.14 0.87 -9.58
N ALA A 69 7.79 1.03 -10.74
CA ALA A 69 7.08 1.02 -12.01
C ALA A 69 6.41 -0.34 -12.30
N LEU A 70 7.10 -1.45 -11.99
CA LEU A 70 6.57 -2.81 -12.11
C LEU A 70 5.32 -3.03 -11.24
N HIS A 71 5.38 -2.60 -9.97
CA HIS A 71 4.23 -2.63 -9.05
C HIS A 71 3.02 -1.89 -9.62
N GLU A 72 3.24 -0.68 -10.17
CA GLU A 72 2.16 0.14 -10.72
C GLU A 72 1.62 -0.42 -12.05
N TYR A 73 2.44 -1.09 -12.86
CA TYR A 73 1.97 -1.82 -14.05
C TYR A 73 1.13 -3.04 -13.68
N ALA A 74 1.47 -3.73 -12.59
CA ALA A 74 0.64 -4.82 -12.07
C ALA A 74 -0.74 -4.33 -11.59
N HIS A 75 -0.83 -3.17 -10.93
CA HIS A 75 -2.11 -2.54 -10.63
C HIS A 75 -2.96 -2.28 -11.89
N MET A 76 -2.33 -1.74 -12.95
CA MET A 76 -3.00 -1.51 -14.23
C MET A 76 -3.46 -2.81 -14.88
N HIS A 77 -2.66 -3.87 -14.79
CA HIS A 77 -2.96 -5.18 -15.36
C HIS A 77 -4.20 -5.79 -14.71
N HIS A 78 -4.24 -5.81 -13.38
CA HIS A 78 -5.40 -6.28 -12.64
C HIS A 78 -6.65 -5.44 -12.91
N HIS A 79 -6.50 -4.12 -13.04
CA HIS A 79 -7.60 -3.24 -13.43
C HIS A 79 -8.16 -3.59 -14.81
N GLU A 80 -7.30 -3.78 -15.83
CA GLU A 80 -7.74 -4.18 -17.18
C GLU A 80 -8.38 -5.57 -17.24
N ARG A 81 -7.93 -6.48 -16.38
CA ARG A 81 -8.43 -7.85 -16.29
C ARG A 81 -9.77 -7.94 -15.55
N GLY A 82 -10.17 -6.87 -14.88
CA GLY A 82 -11.37 -6.85 -14.06
C GLY A 82 -11.19 -7.57 -12.71
N HIS A 83 -9.95 -7.77 -12.26
CA HIS A 83 -9.66 -8.52 -11.05
C HIS A 83 -10.34 -7.87 -9.83
N PRO A 84 -11.07 -8.62 -8.98
CA PRO A 84 -11.90 -8.03 -7.91
C PRO A 84 -11.15 -7.10 -6.96
N SER A 85 -9.86 -7.35 -6.71
CA SER A 85 -9.05 -6.44 -5.90
C SER A 85 -8.94 -5.01 -6.46
N HIS A 86 -9.10 -4.82 -7.77
CA HIS A 86 -8.91 -3.56 -8.48
C HIS A 86 -10.18 -2.98 -9.09
N THR A 87 -11.28 -3.73 -9.12
CA THR A 87 -12.59 -3.28 -9.63
C THR A 87 -13.64 -3.12 -8.54
N GLN A 88 -13.54 -3.88 -7.45
CA GLN A 88 -14.52 -3.81 -6.38
C GLN A 88 -14.41 -2.49 -5.58
N SER A 89 -15.56 -1.95 -5.20
CA SER A 89 -15.65 -0.75 -4.37
C SER A 89 -15.09 -0.99 -2.95
N THR A 90 -13.88 -0.48 -2.71
CA THR A 90 -13.28 -0.45 -1.36
C THR A 90 -14.17 0.31 -0.37
N ARG A 91 -14.76 1.42 -0.81
CA ARG A 91 -15.66 2.24 0.01
C ARG A 91 -16.88 1.45 0.48
N GLU A 92 -17.49 0.69 -0.43
CA GLU A 92 -18.66 -0.13 -0.11
C GLU A 92 -18.29 -1.19 0.93
N ALA A 93 -17.21 -1.94 0.75
CA ALA A 93 -16.77 -2.96 1.69
C ALA A 93 -16.49 -2.37 3.09
N ILE A 94 -15.79 -1.22 3.15
CA ILE A 94 -15.53 -0.52 4.42
C ILE A 94 -16.85 -0.08 5.07
N TYR A 95 -17.79 0.48 4.31
CA TYR A 95 -19.08 0.91 4.88
C TYR A 95 -19.94 -0.26 5.35
N LEU A 96 -19.95 -1.38 4.63
CA LEU A 96 -20.60 -2.61 5.07
C LEU A 96 -19.98 -3.16 6.36
N ALA A 97 -18.66 -3.08 6.48
CA ALA A 97 -17.94 -3.52 7.68
C ALA A 97 -18.27 -2.68 8.92
N LEU A 98 -18.41 -1.37 8.72
CA LEU A 98 -18.57 -0.36 9.78
C LEU A 98 -20.03 0.06 10.00
N ALA A 99 -20.99 -0.53 9.29
CA ALA A 99 -22.41 -0.21 9.43
C ALA A 99 -22.86 -0.30 10.90
N GLY A 100 -23.50 0.76 11.40
CA GLY A 100 -23.97 0.86 12.78
C GLY A 100 -22.88 1.11 13.83
N ARG A 101 -21.65 1.48 13.43
CA ARG A 101 -20.54 1.77 14.35
C ARG A 101 -20.10 3.23 14.26
N SER A 102 -19.75 3.80 15.41
CA SER A 102 -18.96 5.04 15.46
C SER A 102 -17.48 4.68 15.36
N VAL A 103 -16.76 5.31 14.44
CA VAL A 103 -15.34 5.01 14.18
C VAL A 103 -14.57 6.32 14.12
N GLU A 104 -13.43 6.35 14.81
CA GLU A 104 -12.52 7.50 14.74
C GLU A 104 -12.05 7.75 13.31
N GLN A 105 -12.00 9.02 12.89
CA GLN A 105 -11.60 9.40 11.52
C GLN A 105 -10.21 8.85 11.14
N ARG A 106 -9.29 8.77 12.11
CA ARG A 106 -7.97 8.17 11.90
C ARG A 106 -8.07 6.68 11.56
N LYS A 107 -8.86 5.89 12.31
CA LYS A 107 -9.05 4.46 12.04
C LYS A 107 -9.74 4.23 10.69
N LEU A 108 -10.69 5.08 10.32
CA LEU A 108 -11.27 5.03 8.98
C LEU A 108 -10.21 5.25 7.88
N THR A 109 -9.28 6.19 8.07
CA THR A 109 -8.17 6.42 7.14
C THR A 109 -7.25 5.20 7.04
N HIS A 110 -6.93 4.57 8.17
CA HIS A 110 -6.14 3.33 8.20
C HIS A 110 -6.87 2.16 7.53
N CYS A 111 -8.20 2.06 7.62
CA CYS A 111 -8.96 1.03 6.89
C CYS A 111 -8.77 1.14 5.36
N TYR A 112 -8.73 2.36 4.82
CA TYR A 112 -8.40 2.56 3.40
C TYR A 112 -6.94 2.20 3.09
N GLN A 113 -6.01 2.43 4.02
CA GLN A 113 -4.61 2.02 3.86
C GLN A 113 -4.46 0.50 3.85
N ILE A 114 -5.09 -0.19 4.79
CA ILE A 114 -5.15 -1.66 4.86
C ILE A 114 -5.74 -2.23 3.58
N ALA A 115 -6.84 -1.64 3.10
CA ALA A 115 -7.44 -2.06 1.84
C ALA A 115 -6.50 -1.89 0.64
N ASN A 116 -5.65 -0.85 0.63
CA ASN A 116 -4.62 -0.72 -0.39
C ASN A 116 -3.54 -1.79 -0.23
N HIS A 117 -3.06 -2.08 0.99
CA HIS A 117 -2.12 -3.20 1.21
C HIS A 117 -2.65 -4.52 0.66
N MET A 118 -3.94 -4.80 0.82
CA MET A 118 -4.55 -5.98 0.20
C MET A 118 -4.43 -5.95 -1.33
N LYS A 119 -4.67 -4.81 -1.98
CA LYS A 119 -4.48 -4.66 -3.45
C LYS A 119 -3.02 -4.83 -3.84
N ASP A 120 -2.12 -4.31 -3.02
CA ASP A 120 -0.69 -4.36 -3.22
C ASP A 120 -0.20 -5.81 -3.19
N VAL A 121 -0.72 -6.69 -2.30
CA VAL A 121 -0.42 -8.13 -2.34
C VAL A 121 -0.71 -8.72 -3.74
N TYR A 122 -1.88 -8.42 -4.31
CA TYR A 122 -2.24 -8.93 -5.64
C TYR A 122 -1.37 -8.34 -6.76
N ALA A 123 -1.01 -7.07 -6.68
CA ALA A 123 -0.12 -6.46 -7.65
C ALA A 123 1.29 -7.04 -7.54
N ASP A 124 1.77 -7.27 -6.33
CA ASP A 124 3.08 -7.83 -6.04
C ASP A 124 3.20 -9.28 -6.50
N ASP A 125 2.13 -10.07 -6.38
CA ASP A 125 2.03 -11.42 -6.93
C ASP A 125 2.32 -11.48 -8.45
N ILE A 126 2.05 -10.40 -9.19
CA ILE A 126 2.26 -10.33 -10.65
C ILE A 126 3.71 -9.99 -11.00
N TRP A 127 4.33 -9.02 -10.32
CA TRP A 127 5.64 -8.53 -10.77
C TRP A 127 6.81 -9.18 -10.07
N MET A 128 6.64 -9.73 -8.87
CA MET A 128 7.75 -10.37 -8.16
C MET A 128 8.35 -11.58 -8.88
N PRO A 129 7.61 -12.37 -9.67
CA PRO A 129 8.21 -13.42 -10.50
C PRO A 129 9.14 -12.89 -11.61
N VAL A 130 8.99 -11.64 -12.07
CA VAL A 130 9.73 -11.14 -13.24
C VAL A 130 11.10 -10.51 -12.91
N VAL A 131 11.39 -10.27 -11.63
CA VAL A 131 12.68 -9.72 -11.17
C VAL A 131 13.11 -10.29 -9.82
N PRO A 132 14.42 -10.34 -9.51
CA PRO A 132 14.88 -10.71 -8.17
C PRO A 132 14.35 -9.76 -7.08
N GLY A 133 13.91 -10.31 -5.95
CA GLY A 133 13.39 -9.56 -4.81
C GLY A 133 14.44 -8.82 -3.96
N ASP A 134 15.72 -8.90 -4.34
CA ASP A 134 16.88 -8.47 -3.54
C ASP A 134 16.85 -7.00 -3.10
N LYS A 135 16.17 -6.13 -3.86
CA LYS A 135 16.03 -4.70 -3.51
C LYS A 135 14.87 -4.40 -2.59
N LEU A 136 13.83 -5.26 -2.60
CA LEU A 136 12.62 -4.99 -1.85
C LEU A 136 12.84 -5.20 -0.36
N VAL A 137 13.55 -6.27 0.03
CA VAL A 137 13.79 -6.57 1.44
C VAL A 137 14.53 -5.41 2.14
N PRO A 138 15.65 -4.88 1.63
CA PRO A 138 16.30 -3.70 2.21
C PRO A 138 15.42 -2.45 2.21
N PHE A 139 14.57 -2.26 1.18
CA PHE A 139 13.63 -1.15 1.13
C PHE A 139 12.57 -1.24 2.24
N LEU A 140 11.99 -2.43 2.46
CA LEU A 140 11.03 -2.68 3.53
C LEU A 140 11.67 -2.54 4.91
N GLU A 141 12.87 -3.08 5.10
CA GLU A 141 13.64 -2.90 6.33
C GLU A 141 13.88 -1.42 6.64
N ALA A 142 14.38 -0.65 5.68
CA ALA A 142 14.67 0.77 5.86
C ALA A 142 13.40 1.57 6.15
N SER A 143 12.31 1.27 5.44
CA SER A 143 11.02 1.93 5.64
C SER A 143 10.44 1.64 7.03
N LEU A 144 10.49 0.38 7.46
CA LEU A 144 9.96 -0.02 8.76
C LEU A 144 10.85 0.47 9.91
N ALA A 145 12.18 0.40 9.77
CA ALA A 145 13.11 0.95 10.76
C ALA A 145 12.92 2.46 10.94
N ALA A 146 12.71 3.20 9.84
CA ALA A 146 12.40 4.62 9.91
C ALA A 146 11.07 4.87 10.63
N ALA A 147 10.02 4.11 10.31
CA ALA A 147 8.71 4.24 10.96
C ALA A 147 8.75 3.93 12.47
N VAL A 148 9.49 2.89 12.88
CA VAL A 148 9.69 2.54 14.30
C VAL A 148 10.54 3.58 15.03
N ALA A 149 11.51 4.20 14.34
CA ALA A 149 12.34 5.25 14.93
C ALA A 149 11.59 6.59 15.08
N ASP A 150 10.64 6.88 14.18
CA ASP A 150 9.80 8.09 14.18
C ASP A 150 8.68 8.03 15.24
N ARG A 151 9.08 7.77 16.50
CA ARG A 151 8.16 7.70 17.65
C ARG A 151 7.47 9.06 17.84
N PRO A 152 6.17 9.08 18.24
CA PRO A 152 5.55 10.30 18.72
C PRO A 152 6.30 10.77 19.99
N GLY A 153 7.14 11.80 19.86
CA GLY A 153 7.69 12.50 21.03
C GLY A 153 6.58 13.26 21.76
N ASP A 154 6.76 13.51 23.06
CA ASP A 154 5.93 14.44 23.84
C ASP A 154 5.67 15.72 23.03
N PRO A 155 4.42 16.25 23.03
CA PRO A 155 4.06 17.37 22.17
C PRO A 155 5.00 18.55 22.46
N PRO A 156 5.72 19.08 21.45
CA PRO A 156 6.43 20.33 21.62
C PRO A 156 5.39 21.41 21.92
N THR A 157 5.45 21.97 23.13
CA THR A 157 4.75 23.22 23.45
C THR A 157 5.40 24.33 22.63
N TRP A 158 4.94 24.55 21.40
CA TRP A 158 5.15 25.81 20.71
C TRP A 158 4.17 26.01 19.54
N ASP A 159 3.66 27.23 19.55
CA ASP A 159 2.69 27.99 18.76
C ASP A 159 2.30 27.59 17.32
N ARG A 160 1.12 28.09 16.96
CA ARG A 160 0.47 28.13 15.65
C ARG A 160 1.40 28.55 14.50
N SER A 161 1.00 28.11 13.30
CA SER A 161 1.43 28.55 11.95
C SER A 161 2.44 27.56 11.32
N THR A 162 2.12 26.70 10.35
CA THR A 162 1.37 26.91 9.09
C THR A 162 0.92 25.55 8.54
N SER A 163 -0.31 25.12 8.82
CA SER A 163 -0.93 24.00 8.11
C SER A 163 -1.74 24.55 6.93
N SER A 164 -1.22 24.32 5.72
CA SER A 164 -1.95 24.50 4.46
C SER A 164 -3.19 23.59 4.48
N ASN A 165 -4.34 24.20 4.73
CA ASN A 165 -5.62 23.53 4.86
C ASN A 165 -6.14 23.16 3.46
N ARG A 166 -5.73 22.00 2.91
CA ARG A 166 -6.46 21.36 1.80
C ARG A 166 -7.51 20.42 2.37
N VAL A 167 -8.77 20.72 2.07
CA VAL A 167 -9.91 19.84 2.35
C VAL A 167 -9.71 18.54 1.55
N ARG A 168 -9.45 17.43 2.25
CA ARG A 168 -9.31 16.09 1.70
C ARG A 168 -10.66 15.59 1.15
N GLN A 169 -10.69 15.15 -0.10
CA GLN A 169 -11.87 14.52 -0.71
C GLN A 169 -12.04 13.08 -0.17
N PRO A 170 -13.27 12.62 0.15
CA PRO A 170 -13.53 11.22 0.50
C PRO A 170 -13.35 10.33 -0.73
N GLY A 171 -12.22 9.62 -0.83
CA GLY A 171 -11.92 8.74 -1.97
C GLY A 171 -10.44 8.69 -2.37
N GLU A 172 -9.59 9.56 -1.81
CA GLU A 172 -8.15 9.47 -2.04
C GLU A 172 -7.51 8.40 -1.13
N PRO A 173 -6.71 7.46 -1.69
CA PRO A 173 -6.05 6.42 -0.91
C PRO A 173 -5.21 7.04 0.21
N ALA A 174 -5.15 6.41 1.39
CA ALA A 174 -4.42 6.90 2.56
C ALA A 174 -2.89 6.85 2.35
N ALA A 175 -2.16 7.77 2.99
CA ALA A 175 -0.73 8.04 2.81
C ALA A 175 0.16 6.84 3.14
N ARG A 176 1.24 6.64 2.37
CA ARG A 176 2.43 5.92 2.84
C ARG A 176 3.42 6.99 3.34
N LEU A 177 3.59 7.08 4.67
CA LEU A 177 4.73 7.64 5.45
C LEU A 177 5.06 9.14 5.18
N THR A 178 4.95 10.14 6.07
CA THR A 178 4.70 10.35 7.51
C THR A 178 4.08 11.76 7.74
N PRO A 179 3.39 12.02 8.87
CA PRO A 179 4.02 12.71 10.01
C PRO A 179 3.63 12.09 11.37
N ALA A 180 4.64 11.72 12.18
CA ALA A 180 4.55 10.86 13.37
C ALA A 180 3.81 9.55 13.06
N ALA A 181 4.58 8.48 12.83
CA ALA A 181 4.00 7.19 12.45
C ALA A 181 3.03 6.71 13.54
N ASP A 182 1.72 6.77 13.27
CA ASP A 182 0.71 6.23 14.19
C ASP A 182 1.07 4.75 14.45
N PRO A 183 1.32 4.34 15.71
CA PRO A 183 1.81 3.00 15.99
C PRO A 183 0.89 1.90 15.46
N ASP A 184 -0.43 2.09 15.51
CA ASP A 184 -1.40 1.09 15.07
C ASP A 184 -1.20 0.77 13.58
N ILE A 185 -1.03 1.79 12.72
CA ILE A 185 -0.85 1.54 11.28
C ILE A 185 0.58 1.07 10.96
N THR A 186 1.57 1.44 11.77
CA THR A 186 2.95 0.94 11.65
C THR A 186 3.02 -0.57 11.91
N ALA A 187 2.32 -1.07 12.92
CA ALA A 187 2.21 -2.51 13.18
C ALA A 187 1.55 -3.25 12.01
N VAL A 188 0.47 -2.71 11.43
CA VAL A 188 -0.15 -3.28 10.23
C VAL A 188 0.81 -3.27 9.03
N ASN A 189 1.55 -2.17 8.81
CA ASN A 189 2.54 -2.10 7.73
C ASN A 189 3.64 -3.17 7.90
N ALA A 190 4.06 -3.43 9.14
CA ALA A 190 5.02 -4.48 9.46
C ALA A 190 4.45 -5.88 9.17
N ALA A 191 3.19 -6.12 9.53
CA ALA A 191 2.49 -7.36 9.21
C ALA A 191 2.38 -7.58 7.68
N PHE A 192 2.07 -6.52 6.92
CA PHE A 192 2.07 -6.54 5.46
C PHE A 192 3.45 -6.88 4.89
N ALA A 193 4.51 -6.20 5.37
CA ALA A 193 5.88 -6.46 4.90
C ALA A 193 6.33 -7.90 5.15
N LEU A 194 6.05 -8.46 6.34
CA LEU A 194 6.35 -9.86 6.64
C LEU A 194 5.56 -10.81 5.76
N ALA A 195 4.24 -10.59 5.62
CA ALA A 195 3.40 -11.45 4.80
C ALA A 195 3.87 -11.47 3.34
N LEU A 196 4.25 -10.32 2.80
CA LEU A 196 4.78 -10.19 1.45
C LEU A 196 6.10 -10.96 1.30
N CYS A 197 7.06 -10.75 2.21
CA CYS A 197 8.34 -11.45 2.16
C CYS A 197 8.20 -12.98 2.32
N GLU A 198 7.33 -13.44 3.23
CA GLU A 198 7.05 -14.87 3.42
C GLU A 198 6.39 -15.48 2.18
N ARG A 199 5.39 -14.79 1.62
CA ARG A 199 4.64 -15.25 0.45
C ARG A 199 5.52 -15.44 -0.80
N HIS A 200 6.58 -14.65 -0.92
CA HIS A 200 7.53 -14.72 -2.03
C HIS A 200 8.87 -15.35 -1.65
N ASN A 201 8.96 -15.98 -0.47
CA ASN A 201 10.16 -16.66 0.02
C ASN A 201 11.43 -15.77 -0.04
N LEU A 202 11.30 -14.51 0.40
CA LEU A 202 12.36 -13.50 0.32
C LEU A 202 13.22 -13.41 1.58
N VAL A 203 12.74 -13.94 2.71
CA VAL A 203 13.43 -13.87 4.00
C VAL A 203 13.30 -15.17 4.77
N GLU A 204 14.35 -15.53 5.50
CA GLU A 204 14.35 -16.64 6.45
C GLU A 204 13.73 -16.21 7.79
N THR A 205 13.40 -17.17 8.65
CA THR A 205 12.69 -16.93 9.92
C THR A 205 13.49 -16.15 10.97
N ASP A 206 14.81 -16.05 10.83
CA ASP A 206 15.72 -15.32 11.72
C ASP A 206 16.08 -13.92 11.19
N HIS A 207 15.41 -13.47 10.13
CA HIS A 207 15.68 -12.20 9.49
C HIS A 207 15.30 -10.99 10.36
N ARG A 208 16.10 -9.92 10.32
CA ARG A 208 15.91 -8.69 11.13
C ARG A 208 14.55 -8.02 10.94
N LEU A 209 13.89 -8.24 9.80
CA LEU A 209 12.53 -7.73 9.55
C LEU A 209 11.53 -8.20 10.62
N TYR A 210 11.71 -9.40 11.19
CA TYR A 210 10.90 -9.90 12.31
C TYR A 210 11.14 -9.10 13.59
N ASP A 211 12.39 -8.70 13.89
CA ASP A 211 12.71 -7.86 15.05
C ASP A 211 12.06 -6.47 14.93
N LEU A 212 12.11 -5.87 13.73
CA LEU A 212 11.46 -4.59 13.46
C LEU A 212 9.94 -4.69 13.57
N ALA A 213 9.35 -5.77 13.07
CA ALA A 213 7.91 -6.01 13.20
C ALA A 213 7.48 -6.25 14.65
N HIS A 214 8.32 -6.93 15.43
CA HIS A 214 8.10 -7.11 16.86
C HIS A 214 8.12 -5.76 17.59
N ALA A 215 9.10 -4.89 17.29
CA ALA A 215 9.16 -3.55 17.86
C ALA A 215 7.92 -2.71 17.50
N ALA A 216 7.47 -2.75 16.24
CA ALA A 216 6.25 -2.07 15.81
C ALA A 216 4.99 -2.56 16.56
N ALA A 217 4.90 -3.87 16.82
CA ALA A 217 3.79 -4.45 17.57
C ALA A 217 3.81 -4.06 19.06
N GLN A 218 4.99 -3.90 19.67
CA GLN A 218 5.12 -3.43 21.05
C GLN A 218 4.59 -2.00 21.23
N ASP A 219 4.74 -1.15 20.22
CA ASP A 219 4.24 0.23 20.24
C ASP A 219 2.71 0.30 19.97
N ALA A 220 2.06 -0.82 19.60
CA ALA A 220 0.67 -0.89 19.14
C ALA A 220 -0.13 -2.04 19.76
N GLU A 221 -0.31 -2.01 21.10
CA GLU A 221 -1.00 -3.07 21.85
C GLU A 221 -2.41 -3.42 21.34
N SER A 222 -3.07 -2.49 20.63
CA SER A 222 -4.42 -2.69 20.10
C SER A 222 -4.48 -3.46 18.77
N VAL A 223 -3.33 -3.76 18.16
CA VAL A 223 -3.21 -4.41 16.85
C VAL A 223 -2.54 -5.78 16.98
N ASP A 224 -3.25 -6.84 16.60
CA ASP A 224 -2.67 -8.18 16.50
C ASP A 224 -1.84 -8.33 15.21
N LEU A 225 -0.54 -8.09 15.31
CA LEU A 225 0.43 -8.24 14.21
C LEU A 225 0.28 -9.61 13.50
N ALA A 226 0.12 -10.69 14.26
CA ALA A 226 0.08 -12.04 13.71
C ALA A 226 -1.23 -12.29 12.96
N GLU A 227 -2.35 -11.75 13.43
CA GLU A 227 -3.64 -11.78 12.72
C GLU A 227 -3.57 -11.04 11.39
N PHE A 228 -3.05 -9.81 11.37
CA PHE A 228 -2.89 -9.06 10.12
C PHE A 228 -1.95 -9.75 9.14
N LYS A 229 -0.84 -10.32 9.62
CA LYS A 229 0.08 -11.07 8.76
C LYS A 229 -0.63 -12.26 8.11
N ARG A 230 -1.41 -13.02 8.90
CA ARG A 230 -2.23 -14.13 8.37
C ARG A 230 -3.26 -13.64 7.36
N HIS A 231 -3.93 -12.51 7.59
CA HIS A 231 -4.89 -11.95 6.64
C HIS A 231 -4.26 -11.66 5.28
N PHE A 232 -3.08 -11.04 5.25
CA PHE A 232 -2.37 -10.76 4.00
C PHE A 232 -1.83 -12.04 3.33
N ALA A 233 -1.22 -12.93 4.11
CA ALA A 233 -0.63 -14.17 3.58
C ALA A 233 -1.69 -15.13 3.02
N ALA A 234 -2.88 -15.17 3.61
CA ALA A 234 -3.97 -16.08 3.24
C ALA A 234 -4.87 -15.56 2.11
N LEU A 235 -4.56 -14.42 1.49
CA LEU A 235 -5.29 -13.95 0.31
C LEU A 235 -5.17 -14.99 -0.81
N SER A 236 -6.33 -15.46 -1.29
CA SER A 236 -6.42 -16.35 -2.46
C SER A 236 -5.81 -15.62 -3.66
N PRO A 237 -4.95 -16.24 -4.49
CA PRO A 237 -4.36 -15.58 -5.66
C PRO A 237 -5.39 -15.10 -6.69
N GLU A 238 -6.52 -15.80 -6.83
CA GLU A 238 -7.58 -15.53 -7.80
C GLU A 238 -8.95 -15.52 -7.08
N PRO A 239 -9.26 -14.47 -6.30
CA PRO A 239 -10.51 -14.37 -5.57
C PRO A 239 -11.65 -14.00 -6.52
N ASP A 240 -12.86 -14.46 -6.21
CA ASP A 240 -14.06 -13.84 -6.75
C ASP A 240 -14.46 -12.55 -6.00
N GLU A 241 -15.46 -11.81 -6.49
CA GLU A 241 -15.94 -10.58 -5.84
C GLU A 241 -16.46 -10.81 -4.43
N SER A 242 -17.09 -11.96 -4.15
CA SER A 242 -17.61 -12.25 -2.82
C SER A 242 -16.50 -12.56 -1.84
N GLU A 243 -15.49 -13.32 -2.26
CA GLU A 243 -14.29 -13.65 -1.48
C GLU A 243 -13.50 -12.39 -1.14
N PHE A 244 -13.20 -11.54 -2.13
CA PHE A 244 -12.43 -10.31 -1.89
C PHE A 244 -13.22 -9.31 -1.02
N ARG A 245 -14.53 -9.13 -1.26
CA ARG A 245 -15.40 -8.32 -0.38
C ARG A 245 -15.43 -8.83 1.04
N LYS A 246 -15.55 -10.14 1.23
CA LYS A 246 -15.53 -10.74 2.56
C LYS A 246 -14.19 -10.46 3.24
N ALA A 247 -13.06 -10.69 2.56
CA ALA A 247 -11.73 -10.41 3.11
C ALA A 247 -11.56 -8.94 3.52
N LEU A 248 -12.02 -7.99 2.70
CA LEU A 248 -12.01 -6.56 3.02
C LEU A 248 -12.87 -6.24 4.24
N VAL A 249 -14.07 -6.84 4.33
CA VAL A 249 -14.99 -6.63 5.46
C VAL A 249 -14.37 -7.18 6.75
N ASP A 250 -13.80 -8.37 6.69
CA ASP A 250 -13.23 -9.07 7.84
C ASP A 250 -12.01 -8.30 8.38
N VAL A 251 -11.08 -7.89 7.52
CA VAL A 251 -9.90 -7.11 7.96
C VAL A 251 -10.28 -5.72 8.48
N THR A 252 -11.30 -5.08 7.87
CA THR A 252 -11.80 -3.78 8.34
C THR A 252 -12.41 -3.91 9.74
N ARG A 253 -13.16 -4.99 10.00
CA ARG A 253 -13.72 -5.28 11.32
C ARG A 253 -12.66 -5.62 12.34
N ALA A 254 -11.64 -6.40 11.97
CA ALA A 254 -10.51 -6.69 12.86
C ALA A 254 -9.82 -5.40 13.29
N TYR A 255 -9.58 -4.46 12.36
CA TYR A 255 -8.89 -3.21 12.66
C TYR A 255 -9.73 -2.20 13.46
N ALA A 256 -10.96 -1.94 13.00
CA ALA A 256 -11.81 -0.88 13.55
C ALA A 256 -12.71 -1.38 14.70
N GLY A 257 -12.92 -2.68 14.81
CA GLY A 257 -13.90 -3.30 15.71
C GLY A 257 -13.48 -3.43 17.17
N GLY A 258 -12.25 -3.05 17.52
CA GLY A 258 -11.76 -2.98 18.91
C GLY A 258 -12.44 -1.91 19.78
N GLY A 259 -13.22 -0.99 19.18
CA GLY A 259 -14.08 -0.05 19.91
C GLY A 259 -15.50 -0.57 20.04
N GLY A 260 -16.03 -0.64 21.27
CA GLY A 260 -17.27 -1.32 21.64
C GLY A 260 -18.51 -1.03 20.79
N ARG A 261 -19.44 -1.99 20.77
CA ARG A 261 -20.80 -1.83 20.21
C ARG A 261 -21.46 -0.59 20.84
N ALA A 262 -22.03 0.28 20.01
CA ALA A 262 -22.94 1.32 20.48
C ALA A 262 -24.08 0.64 21.27
N ALA A 263 -24.32 1.10 22.49
CA ALA A 263 -25.48 0.70 23.26
C ALA A 263 -26.74 1.22 22.56
N ASP A 264 -27.75 0.35 22.47
CA ASP A 264 -29.10 0.62 21.97
C ASP A 264 -29.87 1.51 22.96
#